data_AF-A0A258ZWN0-F1
#
_entry.id   AF-A0A258ZWN0-F1
#
_cell.length_a   1.000
_cell.length_b   1.000
_cell.length_c   1.000
_cell.angle_alpha   90.00
_cell.angle_beta   90.00
_cell.angle_gamma   90.00
#
_symmetry.space_group_name_H-M   'P 1'
#
loop_
_entity.id
_entity.type
_entity.pdbx_description
1 polymer ?
#
loop_
_entity_poly.entity_id
_entity_poly.type
_entity_poly.pdbx_seq_one_letter_code
_entity_poly.pdbx_strand_id
1 'polypeptide(L)'
;MMNSLKFGIGLTMLIAFLTACNSENSTSATEGSATESTSASNVKSIEFVDTQEGKPLVIDAALFDTPAAKEFLTTGNNVYIGNEEAIAKGKKVFQLYSCTQCHGPEAKGQVGPGLTGPNYKYPKNSTDKGMFETVWHGTNGGMGAKGVGLMDPTDP
;
A
#
# COMPACT_ATOMS: atom_id res chain seq x y z
N MET A 1 -2.14 17.24 63.52
CA MET A 1 -0.87 17.92 63.16
C MET A 1 -1.04 18.46 61.76
N MET A 2 -0.91 19.77 61.53
CA MET A 2 -0.88 20.31 60.16
C MET A 2 0.55 20.25 59.64
N ASN A 3 0.72 19.98 58.34
CA ASN A 3 1.46 20.94 57.53
C ASN A 3 0.92 20.96 56.10
N SER A 4 0.51 22.14 55.64
CA SER A 4 0.07 22.40 54.27
C SER A 4 0.89 23.57 53.75
N LEU A 5 1.58 23.41 52.63
CA LEU A 5 2.35 24.50 52.04
C LEU A 5 2.05 24.64 50.54
N LYS A 6 1.68 25.86 50.14
CA LYS A 6 1.40 26.27 48.76
C LYS A 6 2.37 27.38 48.37
N PHE A 7 3.24 27.11 47.41
CA PHE A 7 4.01 28.11 46.64
C PHE A 7 4.26 27.51 45.23
N GLY A 8 4.34 28.28 44.15
CA GLY A 8 4.18 29.73 44.00
C GLY A 8 3.95 30.10 42.53
N ILE A 9 3.62 31.36 42.26
CA ILE A 9 3.34 31.85 40.90
C ILE A 9 4.66 32.10 40.14
N GLY A 10 4.72 31.69 38.87
CA GLY A 10 5.87 31.86 37.99
C GLY A 10 5.48 32.37 36.60
N LEU A 11 4.92 33.57 36.52
CA LEU A 11 4.64 34.26 35.25
C LEU A 11 5.89 35.03 34.79
N THR A 12 6.47 34.64 33.66
CA THR A 12 7.47 35.46 32.95
C THR A 12 7.24 35.39 31.45
N MET A 13 7.09 36.55 30.81
CA MET A 13 6.73 36.73 29.40
C MET A 13 7.63 37.81 28.80
N LEU A 14 8.46 37.47 27.80
CA LEU A 14 9.22 38.39 26.93
C LEU A 14 9.75 37.54 25.74
N ILE A 15 9.17 37.59 24.53
CA ILE A 15 9.19 38.62 23.46
C ILE A 15 10.47 38.61 22.59
N ALA A 16 10.30 38.11 21.35
CA ALA A 16 10.98 38.47 20.07
C ALA A 16 12.54 38.45 20.02
N PHE A 17 13.24 38.57 18.88
CA PHE A 17 12.92 38.78 17.45
C PHE A 17 13.57 37.61 16.62
N LEU A 18 13.73 37.55 15.28
CA LEU A 18 13.72 38.49 14.15
C LEU A 18 13.18 37.81 12.85
N THR A 19 13.01 38.58 11.77
CA THR A 19 12.71 38.11 10.41
C THR A 19 13.98 37.92 9.58
N ALA A 20 14.00 36.94 8.67
CA ALA A 20 14.95 36.89 7.55
C ALA A 20 14.32 36.24 6.31
N CYS A 21 13.71 37.06 5.45
CA CYS A 21 13.44 36.71 4.05
C CYS A 21 14.42 37.49 3.18
N ASN A 22 15.05 36.85 2.18
CA ASN A 22 15.71 37.54 1.08
C ASN A 22 15.47 36.77 -0.22
N SER A 23 15.21 37.50 -1.29
CA SER A 23 14.98 36.98 -2.65
C SER A 23 15.97 37.60 -3.62
N GLU A 24 15.93 37.15 -4.89
CA GLU A 24 16.67 37.72 -6.04
C GLU A 24 18.20 37.47 -5.97
N ASN A 25 18.88 36.94 -6.99
CA ASN A 25 18.86 37.35 -8.38
C ASN A 25 19.62 36.32 -9.28
N SER A 26 19.03 35.94 -10.42
CA SER A 26 19.56 35.75 -11.79
C SER A 26 20.97 35.11 -12.03
N THR A 27 21.25 34.35 -13.11
CA THR A 27 20.83 34.53 -14.52
C THR A 27 20.90 33.23 -15.36
N SER A 28 20.02 33.17 -16.37
CA SER A 28 19.86 32.30 -17.55
C SER A 28 21.04 31.50 -18.15
N ALA A 29 20.73 30.27 -18.61
CA ALA A 29 20.60 29.87 -20.03
C ALA A 29 19.70 28.60 -20.12
N THR A 30 18.76 28.36 -21.06
CA THR A 30 18.87 28.13 -22.53
C THR A 30 19.93 27.08 -22.91
N GLU A 31 19.70 26.04 -23.72
CA GLU A 31 18.61 25.64 -24.64
C GLU A 31 18.17 24.18 -24.27
N GLY A 32 17.09 23.55 -24.76
CA GLY A 32 16.31 23.75 -25.97
C GLY A 32 16.55 22.60 -26.98
N SER A 33 15.95 21.43 -26.74
CA SER A 33 15.78 20.37 -27.76
C SER A 33 14.45 19.65 -27.56
N ALA A 34 13.92 19.07 -28.64
CA ALA A 34 12.55 18.57 -28.72
C ALA A 34 12.47 17.04 -28.71
N THR A 35 11.24 16.54 -28.55
CA THR A 35 10.79 15.21 -28.96
C THR A 35 11.44 14.02 -28.23
N GLU A 36 10.68 13.46 -27.29
CA GLU A 36 10.12 12.13 -27.59
C GLU A 36 8.70 11.98 -27.02
N SER A 37 7.73 11.78 -27.92
CA SER A 37 6.41 11.27 -27.56
C SER A 37 6.45 9.74 -27.67
N THR A 38 6.71 9.07 -26.56
CA THR A 38 6.58 7.61 -26.49
C THR A 38 5.34 7.27 -25.67
N SER A 39 4.34 6.71 -26.35
CA SER A 39 2.99 6.51 -25.82
C SER A 39 2.95 5.68 -24.53
N ALA A 40 2.04 6.03 -23.64
CA ALA A 40 1.54 5.08 -22.66
C ALA A 40 0.87 3.87 -23.35
N SER A 41 0.73 2.77 -22.61
CA SER A 41 -0.18 1.65 -22.92
C SER A 41 0.19 0.74 -24.10
N ASN A 42 1.36 0.09 -24.06
CA ASN A 42 1.46 -1.31 -24.52
C ASN A 42 2.55 -2.16 -23.83
N VAL A 43 2.71 -2.02 -22.51
CA VAL A 43 3.44 -3.06 -21.76
C VAL A 43 2.48 -4.24 -21.57
N LYS A 44 2.82 -5.40 -22.14
CA LYS A 44 1.98 -6.60 -22.06
C LYS A 44 1.94 -7.12 -20.63
N SER A 45 0.87 -6.81 -19.90
CA SER A 45 0.58 -7.39 -18.59
C SER A 45 0.35 -8.90 -18.69
N ILE A 46 0.56 -9.61 -17.58
CA ILE A 46 0.10 -11.00 -17.45
C ILE A 46 -1.42 -11.03 -17.23
N GLU A 47 -2.07 -12.08 -17.70
CA GLU A 47 -3.51 -12.27 -17.50
C GLU A 47 -3.78 -12.63 -16.04
N PHE A 48 -4.49 -11.75 -15.33
CA PHE A 48 -5.00 -12.00 -13.98
C PHE A 48 -6.41 -12.59 -14.06
N VAL A 49 -6.70 -13.59 -13.23
CA VAL A 49 -8.01 -14.26 -13.15
C VAL A 49 -8.52 -14.33 -11.73
N ASP A 50 -9.84 -14.29 -11.57
CA ASP A 50 -10.47 -14.33 -10.26
C ASP A 50 -10.23 -15.68 -9.51
N THR A 51 -10.64 -15.75 -8.24
CA THR A 51 -10.46 -16.95 -7.38
C THR A 51 -11.78 -17.72 -7.15
N GLN A 52 -12.90 -17.21 -7.67
CA GLN A 52 -14.24 -17.76 -7.56
C GLN A 52 -14.56 -18.77 -8.70
N GLU A 53 -14.27 -18.38 -9.94
CA GLU A 53 -14.67 -19.00 -11.20
C GLU A 53 -13.55 -18.97 -12.26
N GLY A 54 -12.52 -18.12 -12.08
CA GLY A 54 -11.36 -18.01 -12.98
C GLY A 54 -11.59 -17.13 -14.22
N LYS A 55 -12.53 -16.17 -14.17
CA LYS A 55 -12.77 -15.20 -15.24
C LYS A 55 -11.64 -14.14 -15.25
N PRO A 56 -11.33 -13.51 -16.40
CA PRO A 56 -10.34 -12.44 -16.48
C PRO A 56 -10.70 -11.25 -15.58
N LEU A 57 -9.73 -10.77 -14.80
CA LEU A 57 -9.86 -9.55 -14.01
C LEU A 57 -9.51 -8.33 -14.87
N VAL A 58 -10.42 -7.36 -14.92
CA VAL A 58 -10.10 -6.02 -15.43
C VAL A 58 -9.38 -5.27 -14.31
N ILE A 59 -8.13 -4.90 -14.57
CA ILE A 59 -7.26 -4.16 -13.65
C ILE A 59 -6.72 -2.96 -14.42
N ASP A 60 -6.99 -1.74 -13.94
CA ASP A 60 -6.40 -0.55 -14.54
C ASP A 60 -4.92 -0.43 -14.12
N ALA A 61 -4.02 -0.47 -15.09
CA ALA A 61 -2.60 -0.32 -14.87
C ALA A 61 -2.20 1.09 -14.39
N ALA A 62 -3.07 2.10 -14.50
CA ALA A 62 -2.87 3.42 -13.94
C ALA A 62 -2.80 3.42 -12.40
N LEU A 63 -3.47 2.47 -11.75
CA LEU A 63 -3.45 2.27 -10.28
C LEU A 63 -2.10 1.72 -9.76
N PHE A 64 -1.18 1.34 -10.67
CA PHE A 64 0.08 0.67 -10.37
C PHE A 64 1.23 1.58 -10.78
N ASP A 65 1.41 2.69 -10.06
CA ASP A 65 2.34 3.77 -10.40
C ASP A 65 3.82 3.42 -10.13
N THR A 66 4.12 2.70 -9.05
CA THR A 66 5.50 2.36 -8.64
C THR A 66 6.18 1.37 -9.59
N PRO A 67 7.53 1.37 -9.69
CA PRO A 67 8.25 0.38 -10.51
C PRO A 67 7.97 -1.06 -10.12
N ALA A 68 7.89 -1.36 -8.81
CA ALA A 68 7.57 -2.68 -8.29
C ALA A 68 6.16 -3.16 -8.68
N ALA A 69 5.17 -2.25 -8.63
CA ALA A 69 3.80 -2.53 -9.05
C ALA A 69 3.72 -2.84 -10.56
N LYS A 70 4.49 -2.11 -11.39
CA LYS A 70 4.60 -2.34 -12.84
C LYS A 70 5.30 -3.65 -13.19
N GLU A 71 6.37 -3.99 -12.46
CA GLU A 71 7.04 -5.30 -12.63
C GLU A 71 6.08 -6.44 -12.26
N PHE A 72 5.35 -6.32 -11.15
CA PHE A 72 4.38 -7.32 -10.74
C PHE A 72 3.26 -7.52 -11.77
N LEU A 73 2.67 -6.45 -12.31
CA LEU A 73 1.65 -6.55 -13.38
C LEU A 73 2.13 -7.22 -14.67
N THR A 74 3.44 -7.24 -14.92
CA THR A 74 4.03 -7.67 -16.20
C THR A 74 4.80 -8.99 -16.12
N THR A 75 5.11 -9.45 -14.91
CA THR A 75 5.86 -10.69 -14.67
C THR A 75 5.24 -11.60 -13.60
N GLY A 76 4.43 -11.05 -12.70
CA GLY A 76 3.99 -11.72 -11.47
C GLY A 76 5.07 -11.79 -10.38
N ASN A 77 6.25 -11.21 -10.60
CA ASN A 77 7.34 -11.19 -9.61
C ASN A 77 7.07 -10.16 -8.50
N ASN A 78 7.18 -10.59 -7.25
CA ASN A 78 7.03 -9.73 -6.08
C ASN A 78 8.40 -9.34 -5.52
N VAL A 79 8.93 -8.20 -5.99
CA VAL A 79 10.24 -7.66 -5.55
C VAL A 79 10.34 -7.27 -4.07
N TYR A 80 9.24 -7.36 -3.31
CA TYR A 80 9.24 -7.11 -1.87
C TYR A 80 9.57 -8.36 -1.03
N ILE A 81 9.65 -9.56 -1.63
CA ILE A 81 10.01 -10.78 -0.90
C ILE A 81 11.44 -10.66 -0.32
N GLY A 82 11.55 -10.84 1.00
CA GLY A 82 12.81 -10.72 1.74
C GLY A 82 13.22 -9.29 2.12
N ASN A 83 12.50 -8.25 1.66
CA ASN A 83 12.80 -6.87 2.03
C ASN A 83 12.22 -6.52 3.40
N GLU A 84 13.06 -6.25 4.40
CA GLU A 84 12.64 -6.01 5.79
C GLU A 84 11.72 -4.80 5.96
N GLU A 85 11.96 -3.70 5.24
CA GLU A 85 11.11 -2.51 5.29
C GLU A 85 9.73 -2.79 4.70
N ALA A 86 9.69 -3.47 3.55
CA ALA A 86 8.45 -3.87 2.90
C ALA A 86 7.65 -4.87 3.76
N ILE A 87 8.32 -5.79 4.46
CA ILE A 87 7.72 -6.70 5.44
C ILE A 87 7.15 -5.89 6.64
N ALA A 88 7.89 -4.91 7.16
CA ALA A 88 7.43 -4.05 8.25
C ALA A 88 6.24 -3.17 7.85
N LYS A 89 6.22 -2.66 6.61
CA LYS A 89 5.07 -1.95 6.00
C LYS A 89 3.88 -2.91 5.79
N GLY A 90 4.12 -4.08 5.22
CA GLY A 90 3.12 -5.13 4.99
C GLY A 90 2.43 -5.59 6.27
N LYS A 91 3.18 -5.73 7.38
CA LYS A 91 2.61 -6.02 8.70
C LYS A 91 1.62 -4.95 9.18
N LYS A 92 1.91 -3.66 8.93
CA LYS A 92 0.97 -2.56 9.23
C LYS A 92 -0.26 -2.63 8.34
N VAL A 93 -0.11 -2.88 7.03
CA VAL A 93 -1.23 -3.04 6.09
C VAL A 93 -2.13 -4.21 6.50
N PHE A 94 -1.56 -5.36 6.86
CA PHE A 94 -2.30 -6.55 7.31
C PHE A 94 -3.15 -6.29 8.58
N GLN A 95 -2.70 -5.39 9.45
CA GLN A 95 -3.46 -4.94 10.62
C GLN A 95 -4.53 -3.92 10.24
N LEU A 96 -4.17 -2.87 9.48
CA LEU A 96 -5.06 -1.77 9.09
C LEU A 96 -6.25 -2.23 8.25
N TYR A 97 -6.05 -3.15 7.30
CA TYR A 97 -7.11 -3.69 6.44
C TYR A 97 -7.95 -4.79 7.12
N SER A 98 -7.81 -4.94 8.44
CA SER A 98 -8.51 -5.90 9.31
C SER A 98 -8.24 -7.38 9.01
N CYS A 99 -7.19 -7.72 8.27
CA CYS A 99 -6.87 -9.11 7.92
C CYS A 99 -6.62 -9.99 9.15
N THR A 100 -6.05 -9.40 10.22
CA THR A 100 -5.86 -10.04 11.53
C THR A 100 -7.16 -10.52 12.18
N GLN A 101 -8.30 -9.87 11.90
CA GLN A 101 -9.57 -10.17 12.56
C GLN A 101 -10.19 -11.47 12.04
N CYS A 102 -9.86 -11.84 10.79
CA CYS A 102 -10.31 -13.09 10.18
C CYS A 102 -9.21 -14.17 10.21
N HIS A 103 -7.95 -13.81 9.96
CA HIS A 103 -6.85 -14.78 9.79
C HIS A 103 -5.92 -14.88 11.01
N GLY A 104 -6.22 -14.19 12.10
CA GLY A 104 -5.41 -14.14 13.32
C GLY A 104 -4.18 -13.22 13.20
N PRO A 105 -3.57 -12.83 14.34
CA PRO A 105 -2.46 -11.87 14.37
C PRO A 105 -1.17 -12.39 13.72
N GLU A 106 -1.01 -13.71 13.62
CA GLU A 106 0.13 -14.39 12.96
C GLU A 106 -0.25 -15.00 11.61
N ALA A 107 -1.43 -14.65 11.05
CA ALA A 107 -1.96 -15.20 9.81
C ALA A 107 -2.14 -16.73 9.76
N LYS A 108 -2.17 -17.40 10.93
CA LYS A 108 -2.34 -18.86 11.08
C LYS A 108 -3.78 -19.36 10.98
N GLY A 109 -4.75 -18.45 10.86
CA GLY A 109 -6.18 -18.72 10.80
C GLY A 109 -6.91 -18.35 12.10
N GLN A 110 -8.19 -18.01 12.00
CA GLN A 110 -9.08 -17.76 13.15
C GLN A 110 -10.54 -18.02 12.77
N VAL A 111 -11.16 -17.09 12.03
CA VAL A 111 -12.49 -17.26 11.41
C VAL A 111 -12.32 -17.69 9.94
N GLY A 112 -11.37 -17.07 9.26
CA GLY A 112 -10.83 -17.49 7.97
C GLY A 112 -9.65 -18.47 8.11
N PRO A 113 -9.24 -19.10 7.00
CA PRO A 113 -8.15 -20.08 6.98
C PRO A 113 -6.77 -19.45 7.26
N GLY A 114 -5.78 -20.29 7.56
CA GLY A 114 -4.38 -19.87 7.58
C GLY A 114 -3.90 -19.39 6.21
N LEU A 115 -3.06 -18.35 6.22
CA LEU A 115 -2.37 -17.76 5.07
C LEU A 115 -0.85 -18.02 5.13
N THR A 116 -0.33 -18.59 6.21
CA THR A 116 1.00 -19.20 6.23
C THR A 116 0.92 -20.57 5.55
N GLY A 117 1.54 -20.73 4.38
CA GLY A 117 1.55 -21.97 3.60
C GLY A 117 2.23 -23.17 4.30
N PRO A 118 2.28 -24.35 3.66
CA PRO A 118 1.93 -24.60 2.25
C PRO A 118 0.44 -24.88 1.99
N ASN A 119 -0.35 -25.19 3.02
CA ASN A 119 -1.71 -25.73 2.88
C ASN A 119 -2.78 -24.64 2.68
N TYR A 120 -2.68 -23.90 1.56
CA TYR A 120 -3.63 -22.85 1.20
C TYR A 120 -5.02 -23.41 0.84
N LYS A 121 -6.08 -22.69 1.23
CA LYS A 121 -7.48 -23.01 0.83
C LYS A 121 -7.70 -22.97 -0.69
N TYR A 122 -6.96 -22.11 -1.37
CA TYR A 122 -6.92 -21.98 -2.83
C TYR A 122 -5.47 -22.26 -3.28
N PRO A 123 -5.18 -23.35 -4.02
CA PRO A 123 -3.80 -23.74 -4.34
C PRO A 123 -3.00 -22.67 -5.10
N LYS A 124 -3.65 -21.82 -5.89
CA LYS A 124 -3.04 -20.69 -6.60
C LYS A 124 -2.30 -19.71 -5.67
N ASN A 125 -2.72 -19.61 -4.40
CA ASN A 125 -2.14 -18.72 -3.38
C ASN A 125 -0.77 -19.19 -2.86
N SER A 126 -0.26 -20.32 -3.37
CA SER A 126 1.17 -20.67 -3.27
C SER A 126 2.08 -19.80 -4.12
N THR A 127 1.52 -18.92 -4.96
CA THR A 127 2.23 -17.93 -5.78
C THR A 127 1.75 -16.51 -5.47
N ASP A 128 2.62 -15.51 -5.59
CA ASP A 128 2.24 -14.10 -5.41
C ASP A 128 1.14 -13.67 -6.38
N LYS A 129 1.16 -14.14 -7.64
CA LYS A 129 0.08 -13.94 -8.62
C LYS A 129 -1.28 -14.40 -8.07
N GLY A 130 -1.38 -15.65 -7.64
CA GLY A 130 -2.65 -16.22 -7.16
C GLY A 130 -3.09 -15.67 -5.80
N MET A 131 -2.15 -15.28 -4.95
CA MET A 131 -2.43 -14.57 -3.71
C MET A 131 -2.99 -13.17 -4.01
N PHE A 132 -2.34 -12.41 -4.89
CA PHE A 132 -2.81 -11.10 -5.34
C PHE A 132 -4.21 -11.17 -5.96
N GLU A 133 -4.47 -12.12 -6.86
CA GLU A 133 -5.80 -12.31 -7.46
C GLU A 133 -6.90 -12.51 -6.40
N THR A 134 -6.58 -13.29 -5.37
CA THR A 134 -7.49 -13.55 -4.23
C THR A 134 -7.67 -12.34 -3.33
N VAL A 135 -6.62 -11.54 -3.11
CA VAL A 135 -6.70 -10.30 -2.33
C VAL A 135 -7.46 -9.23 -3.11
N TRP A 136 -7.17 -9.08 -4.40
CA TRP A 136 -7.79 -8.11 -5.30
C TRP A 136 -9.30 -8.35 -5.41
N HIS A 137 -9.72 -9.54 -5.88
CA HIS A 137 -11.14 -9.83 -6.17
C HIS A 137 -11.90 -10.57 -5.04
N GLY A 138 -11.24 -10.89 -3.93
CA GLY A 138 -11.86 -11.59 -2.81
C GLY A 138 -12.24 -13.04 -3.14
N THR A 139 -13.22 -13.58 -2.42
CA THR A 139 -13.67 -14.98 -2.53
C THR A 139 -15.14 -15.16 -2.21
N ASN A 140 -15.71 -16.30 -2.63
CA ASN A 140 -17.02 -16.78 -2.15
C ASN A 140 -17.00 -17.25 -0.67
N GLY A 141 -15.86 -17.17 0.02
CA GLY A 141 -15.67 -17.60 1.42
C GLY A 141 -15.86 -16.48 2.46
N GLY A 142 -16.46 -15.35 2.09
CA GLY A 142 -16.67 -14.19 2.99
C GLY A 142 -15.47 -13.23 3.10
N MET A 143 -14.33 -13.54 2.48
CA MET A 143 -13.27 -12.55 2.27
C MET A 143 -13.66 -11.65 1.09
N GLY A 144 -14.10 -10.42 1.39
CA GLY A 144 -14.37 -9.39 0.38
C GLY A 144 -13.11 -8.91 -0.34
N ALA A 145 -13.31 -8.33 -1.52
CA ALA A 145 -12.25 -7.76 -2.36
C ALA A 145 -11.46 -6.64 -1.65
N LYS A 146 -10.22 -6.44 -2.07
CA LYS A 146 -9.32 -5.35 -1.63
C LYS A 146 -8.68 -4.59 -2.80
N GLY A 147 -9.08 -4.90 -4.04
CA GLY A 147 -8.79 -4.07 -5.20
C GLY A 147 -9.63 -2.80 -5.20
N VAL A 148 -9.02 -1.69 -5.60
CA VAL A 148 -9.66 -0.37 -5.75
C VAL A 148 -10.89 -0.49 -6.66
N GLY A 149 -11.98 0.21 -6.31
CA GLY A 149 -13.23 0.21 -7.07
C GLY A 149 -14.10 -1.06 -6.97
N LEU A 150 -13.64 -2.16 -6.34
CA LEU A 150 -14.36 -3.45 -6.33
C LEU A 150 -15.33 -3.67 -5.14
N MET A 151 -15.11 -3.02 -4.00
CA MET A 151 -16.06 -3.03 -2.86
C MET A 151 -16.86 -1.73 -2.78
N ASP A 152 -16.22 -0.61 -3.08
CA ASP A 152 -16.83 0.71 -3.22
C ASP A 152 -16.40 1.32 -4.57
N PRO A 153 -17.32 1.59 -5.51
CA PRO A 153 -17.00 2.21 -6.79
C PRO A 153 -16.46 3.65 -6.71
N THR A 154 -16.36 4.23 -5.52
CA THR A 154 -15.81 5.56 -5.26
C THR A 154 -14.47 5.55 -4.53
N ASP A 155 -13.92 4.38 -4.22
CA ASP A 155 -12.56 4.18 -3.71
C ASP A 155 -11.54 4.52 -4.84
N PRO A 156 -10.62 5.49 -4.65
CA PRO A 156 -9.80 6.09 -5.72
C PRO A 156 -8.44 5.42 -5.98
#